data_AF-F2NYB9-F1
#
_entry.id   AF-F2NYB9-F1
#
_cell.length_a   1.000
_cell.length_b   1.000
_cell.length_c   1.000
_cell.angle_alpha   90.00
_cell.angle_beta   90.00
_cell.angle_gamma   90.00
#
_symmetry.space_group_name_H-M   'P 1'
#
loop_
_entity.id
_entity.type
_entity.pdbx_description
1 polymer ?
#
loop_
_entity_poly.entity_id
_entity_poly.type
_entity_poly.pdbx_seq_one_letter_code
_entity_poly.pdbx_strand_id
1 'polypeptide(L)'
;MKKTFVALVVFLMLCVAAVSAKSSGLGSLGKNLSALSGNAKPAEGTVPEGREILPAIFAVMYSDGSGSEKSDGIMYLSKADFDAGTYTVSQKIIMKGPLGVLQRQDSEIDISVNESQFSVETKKLATCNSDKNGNPKGDWIEATASGKSKLNKILADEISRNLNLSDKEYAEFENKAYTDFGVLQSVASTSSNKLKAKLWFKKHPVEKKSMETKVLVSSVDESKAENYAYKVSCLYVPLDKKLDPVIVNYYSNNDEVIGFNPDSLVEIKGKISKINFDEYSMTYKISSIDIEE
;
A
#
# COMPACT_ATOMS: atom_id res chain seq x y z
N MET A 1 -13.46 -17.30 5.98
CA MET A 1 -12.05 -17.14 6.38
C MET A 1 -11.99 -16.29 7.65
N LYS A 2 -11.33 -16.78 8.70
CA LYS A 2 -11.31 -16.14 10.03
C LYS A 2 -10.30 -14.98 10.07
N LYS A 3 -10.80 -13.77 9.81
CA LYS A 3 -10.58 -12.51 10.55
C LYS A 3 -9.24 -12.37 11.29
N THR A 4 -8.13 -12.20 10.58
CA THR A 4 -6.79 -12.03 11.23
C THR A 4 -6.20 -10.63 11.11
N PHE A 5 -6.95 -9.63 10.64
CA PHE A 5 -6.54 -8.21 10.75
C PHE A 5 -6.94 -7.53 12.06
N VAL A 6 -7.70 -8.21 12.94
CA VAL A 6 -8.54 -7.55 13.96
C VAL A 6 -7.78 -6.75 15.04
N ALA A 7 -6.47 -6.85 15.22
CA ALA A 7 -5.87 -6.39 16.47
C ALA A 7 -4.48 -5.76 16.40
N LEU A 8 -3.82 -5.73 15.24
CA LEU A 8 -2.36 -5.64 15.29
C LEU A 8 -1.79 -4.28 15.64
N VAL A 9 -2.49 -3.21 15.26
CA VAL A 9 -2.12 -1.84 15.59
C VAL A 9 -2.81 -1.36 16.87
N VAL A 10 -4.00 -1.90 17.19
CA VAL A 10 -4.73 -1.53 18.41
C VAL A 10 -3.98 -1.89 19.69
N PHE A 11 -3.05 -2.87 19.63
CA PHE A 11 -2.46 -3.43 20.83
C PHE A 11 -0.93 -3.51 20.85
N LEU A 12 -0.22 -2.93 19.90
CA LEU A 12 1.24 -2.91 19.94
C LEU A 12 1.76 -1.79 20.85
N MET A 13 1.32 -1.92 22.11
CA MET A 13 1.74 -1.25 23.31
C MET A 13 1.32 0.22 23.31
N LEU A 14 0.48 0.63 24.27
CA LEU A 14 1.09 1.19 25.47
C LEU A 14 2.32 2.03 25.05
N CYS A 15 2.09 3.20 24.47
CA CYS A 15 2.96 4.33 24.75
C CYS A 15 2.92 4.53 26.27
N VAL A 16 3.59 3.65 27.03
CA VAL A 16 3.89 3.85 28.45
C VAL A 16 4.88 4.99 28.48
N ALA A 17 4.37 6.21 28.33
CA ALA A 17 5.02 7.44 28.77
C ALA A 17 4.13 8.69 28.62
N ALA A 18 2.96 8.65 27.97
CA ALA A 18 2.16 9.89 27.81
C ALA A 18 1.13 10.14 28.93
N VAL A 19 0.93 9.20 29.86
CA VAL A 19 0.04 9.39 31.04
C VAL A 19 0.75 8.95 32.32
N SER A 20 1.92 9.54 32.62
CA SER A 20 2.47 9.67 34.00
C SER A 20 3.87 10.29 33.98
N ALA A 21 3.95 11.57 33.63
CA ALA A 21 5.08 12.42 34.04
C ALA A 21 4.66 13.89 34.21
N LYS A 22 3.47 14.12 34.75
CA LYS A 22 3.33 15.16 35.79
C LYS A 22 3.47 14.41 37.11
N SER A 23 4.58 14.62 37.79
CA SER A 23 4.97 14.13 39.13
C SER A 23 5.79 12.82 39.26
N SER A 24 7.02 13.03 39.77
CA SER A 24 7.91 12.13 40.52
C SER A 24 8.78 11.07 39.80
N GLY A 25 10.10 11.31 39.83
CA GLY A 25 11.13 10.26 39.82
C GLY A 25 12.15 10.32 38.67
N LEU A 26 13.31 10.95 38.88
CA LEU A 26 14.47 10.93 37.96
C LEU A 26 14.95 9.50 37.56
N GLY A 27 14.54 8.45 38.30
CA GLY A 27 14.92 7.06 38.03
C GLY A 27 14.17 6.37 36.88
N SER A 28 13.01 6.87 36.44
CA SER A 28 12.22 6.26 35.34
C SER A 28 12.66 6.73 33.95
N LEU A 29 13.23 7.94 33.85
CA LEU A 29 13.82 8.48 32.62
C LEU A 29 14.99 7.61 32.12
N GLY A 30 15.85 7.12 33.02
CA GLY A 30 17.00 6.29 32.67
C GLY A 30 16.66 4.91 32.09
N LYS A 31 15.51 4.32 32.46
CA LYS A 31 15.03 3.03 31.92
C LYS A 31 14.28 3.17 30.59
N ASN A 32 13.63 4.31 30.36
CA ASN A 32 12.96 4.60 29.09
C ASN A 32 13.95 5.03 28.01
N LEU A 33 15.05 5.72 28.36
CA LEU A 33 16.13 6.03 27.41
C LEU A 33 16.88 4.79 26.93
N SER A 34 17.10 3.78 27.78
CA SER A 34 17.78 2.54 27.36
C SER A 34 16.89 1.63 26.50
N ALA A 35 15.56 1.73 26.60
CA ALA A 35 14.61 1.07 25.70
C ALA A 35 14.48 1.77 24.33
N LEU A 36 14.88 3.05 24.25
CA LEU A 36 15.00 3.83 23.01
C LEU A 36 16.33 3.60 22.29
N SER A 37 17.36 3.07 22.97
CA SER A 37 18.73 2.95 22.43
C SER A 37 19.05 1.59 21.77
N GLY A 38 18.05 0.73 21.53
CA GLY A 38 18.24 -0.54 20.82
C GLY A 38 17.91 -0.43 19.32
N ASN A 39 18.56 -1.22 18.48
CA ASN A 39 18.13 -1.40 17.09
C ASN A 39 16.91 -2.33 17.05
N ALA A 40 15.91 -1.99 16.23
CA ALA A 40 14.79 -2.89 15.98
C ALA A 40 15.32 -4.19 15.34
N LYS A 41 14.83 -5.34 15.80
CA LYS A 41 15.19 -6.62 15.21
C LYS A 41 14.37 -6.83 13.92
N PRO A 42 15.02 -7.12 12.78
CA PRO A 42 14.29 -7.57 11.60
C PRO A 42 13.62 -8.91 11.90
N ALA A 43 12.58 -9.24 11.15
CA ALA A 43 11.96 -10.56 11.18
C ALA A 43 12.17 -11.24 9.84
N GLU A 44 12.44 -12.55 9.88
CA GLU A 44 12.79 -13.33 8.69
C GLU A 44 11.73 -14.38 8.39
N GLY A 45 11.66 -14.77 7.12
CA GLY A 45 10.82 -15.86 6.65
C GLY A 45 11.38 -16.48 5.37
N THR A 46 10.64 -17.42 4.80
CA THR A 46 11.06 -18.18 3.62
C THR A 46 10.01 -18.06 2.51
N VAL A 47 10.47 -17.84 1.28
CA VAL A 47 9.67 -17.90 0.06
C VAL A 47 9.72 -19.35 -0.45
N PRO A 48 8.58 -20.07 -0.49
CA PRO A 48 8.53 -21.41 -1.05
C PRO A 48 8.93 -21.42 -2.52
N GLU A 49 9.49 -22.55 -2.98
CA GLU A 49 9.84 -22.73 -4.40
C GLU A 49 8.61 -22.51 -5.29
N GLY A 50 8.80 -21.80 -6.41
CA GLY A 50 7.72 -21.49 -7.35
C GLY A 50 6.77 -20.37 -6.91
N ARG A 51 6.99 -19.73 -5.76
CA ARG A 51 6.22 -18.56 -5.31
C ARG A 51 7.01 -17.26 -5.49
N GLU A 52 6.29 -16.16 -5.66
CA GLU A 52 6.84 -14.80 -5.60
C GLU A 52 6.42 -14.09 -4.31
N ILE A 53 7.25 -13.18 -3.78
CA ILE A 53 6.89 -12.51 -2.54
C ILE A 53 5.80 -11.44 -2.74
N LEU A 54 5.75 -10.82 -3.92
CA LEU A 54 4.92 -9.63 -4.16
C LEU A 54 3.42 -9.89 -3.92
N PRO A 55 2.82 -11.00 -4.39
CA PRO A 55 1.43 -11.34 -4.06
C PRO A 55 1.15 -11.44 -2.57
N ALA A 56 2.10 -11.98 -1.79
CA ALA A 56 1.95 -12.10 -0.34
C ALA A 56 2.08 -10.75 0.37
N ILE A 57 2.96 -9.86 -0.11
CA ILE A 57 3.06 -8.46 0.36
C ILE A 57 1.75 -7.72 0.07
N PHE A 58 1.23 -7.85 -1.16
CA PHE A 58 -0.04 -7.26 -1.57
C PHE A 58 -1.21 -7.72 -0.68
N ALA A 59 -1.30 -9.02 -0.41
CA ALA A 59 -2.34 -9.56 0.47
C ALA A 59 -2.32 -8.93 1.88
N VAL A 60 -1.13 -8.60 2.40
CA VAL A 60 -0.98 -7.87 3.68
C VAL A 60 -1.41 -6.40 3.56
N MET A 61 -1.16 -5.76 2.42
CA MET A 61 -1.56 -4.36 2.19
C MET A 61 -3.08 -4.16 2.09
N TYR A 62 -3.81 -5.16 1.57
CA TYR A 62 -5.24 -5.06 1.28
C TYR A 62 -6.14 -5.92 2.18
N SER A 63 -5.59 -6.56 3.21
CA SER A 63 -6.40 -7.27 4.19
C SER A 63 -7.34 -6.31 4.91
N ASP A 64 -8.64 -6.56 4.79
CA ASP A 64 -9.71 -5.72 5.30
C ASP A 64 -9.71 -5.74 6.83
N GLY A 65 -9.46 -4.57 7.43
CA GLY A 65 -9.47 -4.38 8.88
C GLY A 65 -10.86 -4.41 9.52
N SER A 66 -11.75 -5.28 9.05
CA SER A 66 -13.18 -5.33 9.42
C SER A 66 -13.44 -5.83 10.87
N GLY A 67 -12.49 -5.64 11.78
CA GLY A 67 -12.54 -6.10 13.17
C GLY A 67 -12.53 -5.00 14.23
N SER A 68 -12.21 -3.76 13.89
CA SER A 68 -12.20 -2.65 14.85
C SER A 68 -12.88 -1.42 14.25
N GLU A 69 -13.62 -0.67 15.08
CA GLU A 69 -14.31 0.56 14.72
C GLU A 69 -13.49 1.42 13.73
N LYS A 70 -13.93 1.46 12.46
CA LYS A 70 -13.49 2.37 11.37
C LYS A 70 -12.05 2.89 11.52
N SER A 71 -11.07 2.05 11.20
CA SER A 71 -9.75 2.56 10.81
C SER A 71 -9.76 2.85 9.32
N ASP A 72 -9.71 4.12 8.93
CA ASP A 72 -9.49 4.52 7.54
C ASP A 72 -7.98 4.52 7.31
N GLY A 73 -7.45 3.43 6.75
CA GLY A 73 -6.02 3.27 6.51
C GLY A 73 -5.72 2.84 5.10
N ILE A 74 -4.55 3.25 4.61
CA ILE A 74 -4.03 2.87 3.30
C ILE A 74 -2.62 2.37 3.49
N MET A 75 -2.38 1.18 2.95
CA MET A 75 -1.05 0.68 2.68
C MET A 75 -0.83 0.73 1.18
N TYR A 76 0.32 1.23 0.77
CA TYR A 76 0.70 1.26 -0.63
C TYR A 76 2.18 0.89 -0.78
N LEU A 77 2.51 0.30 -1.92
CA LEU A 77 3.88 -0.03 -2.26
C LEU A 77 4.57 1.26 -2.71
N SER A 78 5.42 1.86 -1.89
CA SER A 78 6.09 3.13 -2.22
C SER A 78 7.36 2.94 -3.03
N LYS A 79 7.97 1.75 -2.95
CA LYS A 79 9.12 1.36 -3.77
C LYS A 79 9.11 -0.14 -4.04
N ALA A 80 9.48 -0.54 -5.25
CA ALA A 80 9.75 -1.92 -5.61
C ALA A 80 11.00 -1.99 -6.50
N ASP A 81 12.12 -2.42 -5.92
CA ASP A 81 13.32 -2.79 -6.65
C ASP A 81 13.41 -4.31 -6.71
N PHE A 82 12.85 -4.86 -7.79
CA PHE A 82 12.71 -6.29 -8.01
C PHE A 82 14.04 -7.04 -8.10
N ASP A 83 15.14 -6.39 -8.53
CA ASP A 83 16.43 -7.08 -8.69
C ASP A 83 17.20 -7.14 -7.39
N ALA A 84 17.13 -6.07 -6.60
CA ALA A 84 17.60 -6.11 -5.22
C ALA A 84 16.71 -7.00 -4.34
N GLY A 85 15.54 -7.41 -4.85
CA GLY A 85 14.52 -8.10 -4.07
C GLY A 85 13.96 -7.21 -2.96
N THR A 86 14.03 -5.89 -3.11
CA THR A 86 13.64 -4.94 -2.05
C THR A 86 12.33 -4.24 -2.38
N TYR A 87 11.43 -4.21 -1.41
CA TYR A 87 10.11 -3.61 -1.49
C TYR A 87 9.96 -2.69 -0.29
N THR A 88 9.57 -1.44 -0.50
CA THR A 88 9.21 -0.52 0.58
C THR A 88 7.70 -0.34 0.57
N VAL A 89 7.06 -0.72 1.67
CA VAL A 89 5.64 -0.48 1.91
C VAL A 89 5.52 0.74 2.81
N SER A 90 4.74 1.71 2.37
CA SER A 90 4.37 2.86 3.18
C SER A 90 2.92 2.72 3.61
N GLN A 91 2.65 3.10 4.86
CA GLN A 91 1.33 2.99 5.44
C GLN A 91 0.97 4.30 6.15
N LYS A 92 -0.28 4.69 5.96
CA LYS A 92 -0.94 5.77 6.71
C LYS A 92 -2.27 5.25 7.23
N ILE A 93 -2.44 5.19 8.53
CA ILE A 93 -3.70 4.75 9.16
C ILE A 93 -4.27 5.89 10.00
N ILE A 94 -5.55 6.20 9.80
CA ILE A 94 -6.34 7.00 10.73
C ILE A 94 -7.15 6.02 11.59
N MET A 95 -7.02 6.14 12.90
CA MET A 95 -7.68 5.25 13.84
C MET A 95 -8.19 6.03 15.05
N LYS A 96 -9.19 5.47 15.71
CA LYS A 96 -9.69 5.99 16.98
C LYS A 96 -8.82 5.45 18.11
N GLY A 97 -8.03 6.33 18.71
CA GLY A 97 -7.21 6.03 19.87
C GLY A 97 -8.01 6.01 21.18
N PRO A 98 -7.32 5.83 22.32
CA PRO A 98 -7.92 5.87 23.65
C PRO A 98 -8.73 7.14 23.86
N LEU A 99 -9.84 7.04 24.60
CA LEU A 99 -10.76 8.15 24.90
C LEU A 99 -11.44 8.76 23.66
N GLY A 100 -11.40 8.09 22.52
CA GLY A 100 -12.08 8.52 21.30
C GLY A 100 -11.32 9.58 20.49
N VAL A 101 -10.07 9.87 20.84
CA VAL A 101 -9.22 10.82 20.10
C VAL A 101 -8.78 10.18 18.79
N LEU A 102 -8.91 10.89 17.66
CA LEU A 102 -8.39 10.40 16.38
C LEU A 102 -6.87 10.50 16.36
N GLN A 103 -6.24 9.45 15.86
CA GLN A 103 -4.80 9.33 15.72
C GLN A 103 -4.43 8.95 14.30
N ARG A 104 -3.32 9.49 13.84
CA ARG A 104 -2.66 9.12 12.59
C ARG A 104 -1.40 8.33 12.92
N GLN A 105 -1.23 7.19 12.27
CA GLN A 105 0.01 6.42 12.25
C GLN A 105 0.61 6.46 10.85
N ASP A 106 1.90 6.77 10.77
CA ASP A 106 2.69 6.66 9.56
C ASP A 106 3.79 5.62 9.77
N SER A 107 3.96 4.69 8.81
CA SER A 107 5.07 3.74 8.82
C SER A 107 5.70 3.54 7.44
N GLU A 108 6.96 3.13 7.46
CA GLU A 108 7.75 2.75 6.30
C GLU A 108 8.46 1.44 6.64
N ILE A 109 8.20 0.41 5.84
CA ILE A 109 8.62 -0.95 6.08
C ILE A 109 9.37 -1.42 4.83
N ASP A 110 10.62 -1.81 5.02
CA ASP A 110 11.40 -2.46 3.98
C ASP A 110 11.25 -3.98 4.11
N ILE A 111 11.08 -4.62 2.96
CA ILE A 111 11.03 -6.06 2.80
C ILE A 111 12.11 -6.42 1.80
N SER A 112 13.10 -7.19 2.21
CA SER A 112 14.20 -7.62 1.34
C SER A 112 14.12 -9.11 1.10
N VAL A 113 14.38 -9.55 -0.13
CA VAL A 113 14.40 -10.95 -0.53
C VAL A 113 15.80 -11.29 -1.04
N ASN A 114 16.34 -12.37 -0.50
CA ASN A 114 17.59 -12.96 -0.97
C ASN A 114 17.37 -14.45 -1.17
N GLU A 115 17.45 -14.90 -2.43
CA GLU A 115 17.14 -16.27 -2.83
C GLU A 115 15.75 -16.72 -2.31
N SER A 116 15.71 -17.73 -1.44
CA SER A 116 14.48 -18.23 -0.83
C SER A 116 14.17 -17.60 0.52
N GLN A 117 14.93 -16.62 0.99
CA GLN A 117 14.72 -15.96 2.28
C GLN A 117 14.22 -14.54 2.10
N PHE A 118 13.42 -14.07 3.05
CA PHE A 118 13.04 -12.67 3.11
C PHE A 118 13.19 -12.13 4.52
N SER A 119 13.40 -10.81 4.63
CA SER A 119 13.44 -10.07 5.88
C SER A 119 12.51 -8.87 5.83
N VAL A 120 11.92 -8.53 6.98
CA VAL A 120 11.04 -7.38 7.18
C VAL A 120 11.64 -6.46 8.22
N GLU A 121 11.78 -5.18 7.87
CA GLU A 121 12.36 -4.15 8.72
C GLU A 121 11.57 -2.83 8.65
N THR A 122 10.95 -2.46 9.76
CA THR A 122 10.29 -1.18 9.94
C THR A 122 11.33 -0.06 10.13
N LYS A 123 11.51 0.78 9.11
CA LYS A 123 12.38 1.97 9.15
C LYS A 123 11.73 3.08 9.96
N LYS A 124 10.48 3.38 9.65
CA LYS A 124 9.69 4.42 10.32
C LYS A 124 8.41 3.83 10.91
N LEU A 125 8.07 4.25 12.13
CA LEU A 125 6.77 3.99 12.73
C LEU A 125 6.51 5.09 13.76
N ALA A 126 5.60 6.00 13.44
CA ALA A 126 5.30 7.16 14.26
C ALA A 126 3.80 7.39 14.34
N THR A 127 3.35 7.95 15.45
CA THR A 127 1.94 8.29 15.69
C THR A 127 1.78 9.73 16.13
N CYS A 128 0.67 10.37 15.79
CA CYS A 128 0.28 11.67 16.33
C CYS A 128 -1.25 11.72 16.49
N ASN A 129 -1.77 12.66 17.27
CA ASN A 129 -3.20 12.94 17.20
C ASN A 129 -3.54 13.56 15.84
N SER A 130 -4.79 13.43 15.38
CA SER A 130 -5.24 14.01 14.13
C SER A 130 -6.63 14.62 14.23
N ASP A 131 -6.97 15.49 13.29
CA ASP A 131 -8.36 15.88 13.08
C ASP A 131 -9.16 14.78 12.35
N LYS A 132 -10.46 15.05 12.11
CA LYS A 132 -11.37 14.17 11.37
C LYS A 132 -10.95 13.90 9.92
N ASN A 133 -10.04 14.70 9.37
CA ASN A 133 -9.53 14.56 8.01
C ASN A 133 -8.16 13.86 8.00
N GLY A 134 -7.65 13.41 9.15
CA GLY A 134 -6.33 12.78 9.27
C GLY A 134 -5.16 13.76 9.22
N ASN A 135 -5.39 15.06 9.40
CA ASN A 135 -4.29 16.03 9.49
C ASN A 135 -3.66 15.98 10.90
N PRO A 136 -2.32 15.93 11.01
CA PRO A 136 -1.62 15.92 12.29
C PRO A 136 -2.02 17.08 13.21
N LYS A 137 -2.22 16.78 14.50
CA LYS A 137 -2.49 17.70 15.60
C LYS A 137 -1.50 17.44 16.72
N GLY A 138 -0.37 18.14 16.69
CA GLY A 138 0.67 18.03 17.71
C GLY A 138 1.85 17.15 17.29
N ASP A 139 2.68 16.82 18.27
CA ASP A 139 3.97 16.18 18.05
C ASP A 139 3.83 14.70 17.66
N TRP A 140 4.78 14.25 16.85
CA TRP A 140 4.91 12.84 16.50
C TRP A 140 5.65 12.08 17.60
N ILE A 141 5.10 10.91 17.94
CA ILE A 141 5.69 9.96 18.86
C ILE A 141 6.21 8.78 18.04
N GLU A 142 7.53 8.66 17.95
CA GLU A 142 8.19 7.51 17.32
C GLU A 142 8.04 6.26 18.19
N ALA A 143 7.80 5.12 17.54
CA ALA A 143 7.71 3.84 18.22
C ALA A 143 9.09 3.36 18.67
N THR A 144 9.11 2.69 19.83
CA THR A 144 10.32 2.05 20.35
C THR A 144 10.83 0.94 19.44
N ALA A 145 12.10 0.58 19.58
CA ALA A 145 12.70 -0.55 18.87
C ALA A 145 11.94 -1.87 19.09
N SER A 146 11.42 -2.09 20.30
CA SER A 146 10.56 -3.22 20.64
C SER A 146 9.24 -3.18 19.86
N GLY A 147 8.62 -2.00 19.74
CA GLY A 147 7.43 -1.79 18.92
C GLY A 147 7.65 -2.17 17.46
N LYS A 148 8.71 -1.61 16.86
CA LYS A 148 9.13 -1.93 15.48
C LYS A 148 9.41 -3.43 15.29
N SER A 149 10.12 -4.06 16.22
CA SER A 149 10.46 -5.50 16.14
C SER A 149 9.23 -6.41 16.14
N LYS A 150 8.20 -6.08 16.93
CA LYS A 150 6.96 -6.86 16.95
C LYS A 150 6.17 -6.66 15.65
N LEU A 151 6.11 -5.43 15.12
CA LEU A 151 5.49 -5.17 13.83
C LEU A 151 6.18 -5.98 12.73
N ASN A 152 7.52 -5.97 12.68
CA ASN A 152 8.30 -6.80 11.76
C ASN A 152 7.89 -8.26 11.83
N LYS A 153 7.85 -8.83 13.04
CA LYS A 153 7.49 -10.24 13.25
C LYS A 153 6.12 -10.56 12.70
N ILE A 154 5.13 -9.73 12.99
CA ILE A 154 3.79 -10.02 12.53
C ILE A 154 3.69 -9.94 11.01
N LEU A 155 4.27 -8.90 10.40
CA LEU A 155 4.27 -8.78 8.95
C LEU A 155 4.96 -9.99 8.30
N ALA A 156 6.08 -10.46 8.87
CA ALA A 156 6.75 -11.67 8.40
C ALA A 156 5.88 -12.93 8.56
N ASP A 157 5.17 -13.08 9.69
CA ASP A 157 4.26 -14.20 9.95
C ASP A 157 3.07 -14.20 8.96
N GLU A 158 2.51 -13.03 8.63
CA GLU A 158 1.40 -12.90 7.67
C GLU A 158 1.86 -13.11 6.21
N ILE A 159 3.00 -12.55 5.82
CA ILE A 159 3.61 -12.84 4.51
C ILE A 159 3.84 -14.35 4.39
N SER A 160 4.43 -14.98 5.41
CA SER A 160 4.65 -16.42 5.43
C SER A 160 3.35 -17.21 5.34
N ARG A 161 2.29 -16.78 6.04
CA ARG A 161 0.98 -17.42 5.93
C ARG A 161 0.42 -17.34 4.51
N ASN A 162 0.50 -16.18 3.88
CA ASN A 162 0.01 -15.97 2.52
C ASN A 162 0.82 -16.76 1.48
N LEU A 163 2.13 -16.91 1.67
CA LEU A 163 3.00 -17.73 0.83
C LEU A 163 2.67 -19.23 0.91
N ASN A 164 2.12 -19.68 2.04
CA ASN A 164 1.75 -21.08 2.31
C ASN A 164 0.27 -21.38 2.07
N LEU A 165 -0.46 -20.49 1.40
CA LEU A 165 -1.81 -20.77 0.92
C LEU A 165 -1.80 -21.90 -0.12
N SER A 166 -2.98 -22.48 -0.36
CA SER A 166 -3.12 -23.46 -1.45
C SER A 166 -2.83 -22.79 -2.80
N ASP A 167 -2.39 -23.58 -3.79
CA ASP A 167 -2.06 -23.05 -5.13
C ASP A 167 -3.18 -22.25 -5.76
N LYS A 168 -4.43 -22.69 -5.56
CA LYS A 168 -5.61 -21.98 -6.04
C LYS A 168 -5.78 -20.62 -5.35
N GLU A 169 -5.74 -20.59 -4.03
CA GLU A 169 -5.91 -19.34 -3.25
C GLU A 169 -4.78 -18.36 -3.54
N TYR A 170 -3.55 -18.86 -3.65
CA TYR A 170 -2.40 -18.03 -3.98
C TYR A 170 -2.49 -17.46 -5.40
N ALA A 171 -2.91 -18.24 -6.39
CA ALA A 171 -3.11 -17.76 -7.76
C ALA A 171 -4.16 -16.64 -7.85
N GLU A 172 -5.21 -16.69 -7.02
CA GLU A 172 -6.19 -15.60 -6.91
C GLU A 172 -5.57 -14.32 -6.35
N PHE A 173 -4.73 -14.42 -5.31
CA PHE A 173 -3.98 -13.27 -4.78
C PHE A 173 -2.96 -12.72 -5.77
N GLU A 174 -2.24 -13.61 -6.45
CA GLU A 174 -1.27 -13.25 -7.48
C GLU A 174 -1.94 -12.44 -8.59
N ASN A 175 -3.08 -12.92 -9.11
CA ASN A 175 -3.79 -12.20 -10.14
C ASN A 175 -4.23 -10.82 -9.66
N LYS A 176 -4.80 -10.71 -8.45
CA LYS A 176 -5.21 -9.43 -7.87
C LYS A 176 -4.03 -8.46 -7.70
N ALA A 177 -2.91 -8.95 -7.17
CA ALA A 177 -1.71 -8.15 -6.94
C ALA A 177 -1.16 -7.57 -8.24
N TYR A 178 -1.13 -8.37 -9.32
CA TYR A 178 -0.57 -7.94 -10.59
C TYR A 178 -1.53 -7.10 -11.43
N THR A 179 -2.82 -7.05 -11.09
CA THR A 179 -3.80 -6.15 -11.75
C THR A 179 -4.11 -4.91 -10.91
N ASP A 180 -3.56 -4.79 -9.71
CA ASP A 180 -3.77 -3.63 -8.85
C ASP A 180 -3.05 -2.40 -9.41
N PHE A 181 -3.79 -1.29 -9.55
CA PHE A 181 -3.25 -0.07 -10.14
C PHE A 181 -2.07 0.49 -9.32
N GLY A 182 -2.13 0.41 -7.99
CA GLY A 182 -1.06 0.90 -7.11
C GLY A 182 0.23 0.11 -7.30
N VAL A 183 0.15 -1.22 -7.33
CA VAL A 183 1.28 -2.11 -7.62
C VAL A 183 1.85 -1.83 -9.01
N LEU A 184 0.99 -1.80 -10.02
CA LEU A 184 1.41 -1.57 -11.40
C LEU A 184 2.10 -0.21 -11.57
N GLN A 185 1.56 0.84 -10.94
CA GLN A 185 2.17 2.17 -10.94
C GLN A 185 3.53 2.16 -10.23
N SER A 186 3.66 1.45 -9.11
CA SER A 186 4.93 1.35 -8.39
C SER A 186 5.98 0.59 -9.20
N VAL A 187 5.62 -0.49 -9.89
CA VAL A 187 6.50 -1.17 -10.86
C VAL A 187 6.96 -0.18 -11.93
N ALA A 188 6.03 0.63 -12.44
CA ALA A 188 6.27 1.59 -13.49
C ALA A 188 7.19 2.76 -13.09
N SER A 189 7.09 3.23 -11.84
CA SER A 189 7.74 4.44 -11.34
C SER A 189 9.04 4.19 -10.58
N THR A 190 9.19 3.03 -9.94
CA THR A 190 10.30 2.78 -8.99
C THR A 190 11.40 1.84 -9.50
N SER A 191 11.22 1.22 -10.68
CA SER A 191 12.27 0.41 -11.28
C SER A 191 13.46 1.29 -11.66
N SER A 192 14.60 1.06 -11.00
CA SER A 192 15.88 1.76 -11.24
C SER A 192 16.40 1.62 -12.69
N ASN A 193 15.80 0.75 -13.50
CA ASN A 193 16.18 0.50 -14.88
C ASN A 193 14.95 0.18 -15.76
N LYS A 194 14.75 0.99 -16.81
CA LYS A 194 13.65 0.89 -17.79
C LYS A 194 13.46 -0.51 -18.40
N LEU A 195 14.55 -1.23 -18.67
CA LEU A 195 14.47 -2.56 -19.26
C LEU A 195 13.84 -3.58 -18.31
N LYS A 196 13.83 -3.28 -17.01
CA LYS A 196 13.43 -4.23 -15.98
C LYS A 196 11.94 -4.15 -15.66
N ALA A 197 11.36 -2.95 -15.60
CA ALA A 197 9.90 -2.80 -15.66
C ALA A 197 9.33 -3.50 -16.92
N LYS A 198 10.00 -3.36 -18.07
CA LYS A 198 9.65 -4.09 -19.31
C LYS A 198 9.73 -5.60 -19.15
N LEU A 199 10.77 -6.13 -18.51
CA LEU A 199 10.90 -7.57 -18.24
C LEU A 199 9.80 -8.07 -17.29
N TRP A 200 9.46 -7.29 -16.26
CA TRP A 200 8.38 -7.61 -15.34
C TRP A 200 7.03 -7.70 -16.09
N PHE A 201 6.68 -6.69 -16.90
CA PHE A 201 5.44 -6.72 -17.70
C PHE A 201 5.43 -7.84 -18.75
N LYS A 202 6.59 -8.31 -19.22
CA LYS A 202 6.68 -9.50 -20.09
C LYS A 202 6.47 -10.80 -19.33
N LYS A 203 6.99 -10.89 -18.10
CA LYS A 203 6.84 -12.07 -17.23
C LYS A 203 5.41 -12.18 -16.69
N HIS A 204 4.79 -11.04 -16.39
CA HIS A 204 3.44 -10.93 -15.87
C HIS A 204 2.57 -10.16 -16.88
N PRO A 205 2.08 -10.82 -17.94
CA PRO A 205 1.22 -10.17 -18.92
C PRO A 205 -0.11 -9.78 -18.24
N VAL A 206 -0.36 -8.48 -18.17
CA VAL A 206 -1.55 -7.90 -17.52
C VAL A 206 -2.52 -7.26 -18.53
N GLU A 207 -2.12 -7.15 -19.80
CA GLU A 207 -3.01 -6.69 -20.86
C GLU A 207 -4.27 -7.57 -20.93
N LYS A 208 -5.43 -6.94 -21.13
CA LYS A 208 -6.76 -7.55 -21.16
C LYS A 208 -7.24 -8.15 -19.84
N LYS A 209 -6.43 -8.11 -18.77
CA LYS A 209 -6.91 -8.50 -17.45
C LYS A 209 -7.82 -7.41 -16.89
N SER A 210 -8.89 -7.86 -16.25
CA SER A 210 -9.81 -7.00 -15.51
C SER A 210 -9.11 -6.42 -14.29
N MET A 211 -9.37 -5.15 -14.03
CA MET A 211 -8.92 -4.42 -12.86
C MET A 211 -10.06 -3.54 -12.36
N GLU A 212 -10.04 -3.26 -11.06
CA GLU A 212 -10.98 -2.38 -10.40
C GLU A 212 -10.17 -1.26 -9.73
N THR A 213 -10.54 -0.01 -9.96
CA THR A 213 -9.77 1.13 -9.45
C THR A 213 -10.67 2.26 -9.03
N LYS A 214 -10.44 2.75 -7.81
CA LYS A 214 -11.07 3.97 -7.31
C LYS A 214 -10.27 5.18 -7.74
N VAL A 215 -10.90 6.07 -8.49
CA VAL A 215 -10.26 7.24 -9.10
C VAL A 215 -11.11 8.50 -8.94
N LEU A 216 -10.46 9.67 -8.98
CA LEU A 216 -11.11 10.97 -9.01
C LEU A 216 -11.34 11.36 -10.47
N VAL A 217 -12.58 11.61 -10.88
CA VAL A 217 -12.89 12.05 -12.25
C VAL A 217 -12.42 13.48 -12.44
N SER A 218 -11.69 13.74 -13.52
CA SER A 218 -11.27 15.08 -13.92
C SER A 218 -12.12 15.59 -15.09
N SER A 219 -12.35 14.76 -16.11
CA SER A 219 -13.20 15.11 -17.25
C SER A 219 -13.83 13.89 -17.90
N VAL A 220 -14.94 14.12 -18.60
CA VAL A 220 -15.55 13.18 -19.55
C VAL A 220 -15.66 13.91 -20.88
N ASP A 221 -15.02 13.37 -21.92
CA ASP A 221 -14.91 13.99 -23.23
C ASP A 221 -15.31 12.99 -24.33
N GLU A 222 -15.70 13.49 -25.50
CA GLU A 222 -15.77 12.65 -26.70
C GLU A 222 -14.37 12.09 -27.01
N SER A 223 -14.29 10.79 -27.26
CA SER A 223 -13.03 10.11 -27.50
C SER A 223 -12.52 10.38 -28.92
N LYS A 224 -11.21 10.56 -29.02
CA LYS A 224 -10.45 10.58 -30.29
C LYS A 224 -9.83 9.22 -30.63
N ALA A 225 -9.94 8.25 -29.72
CA ALA A 225 -9.46 6.89 -29.96
C ALA A 225 -10.47 6.14 -30.84
N GLU A 226 -9.98 5.41 -31.84
CA GLU A 226 -10.83 4.60 -32.72
C GLU A 226 -11.64 3.58 -31.89
N ASN A 227 -12.92 3.44 -32.23
CA ASN A 227 -13.87 2.49 -31.63
C ASN A 227 -14.37 2.83 -30.20
N TYR A 228 -14.08 4.03 -29.67
CA TYR A 228 -14.63 4.48 -28.41
C TYR A 228 -15.36 5.82 -28.57
N ALA A 229 -16.56 5.93 -28.00
CA ALA A 229 -17.34 7.17 -27.96
C ALA A 229 -16.82 8.15 -26.91
N TYR A 230 -16.40 7.63 -25.75
CA TYR A 230 -16.06 8.45 -24.57
C TYR A 230 -14.65 8.20 -24.05
N LYS A 231 -14.04 9.27 -23.56
CA LYS A 231 -12.80 9.27 -22.79
C LYS A 231 -13.07 9.88 -21.42
N VAL A 232 -12.87 9.12 -20.36
CA VAL A 232 -12.91 9.59 -18.98
C VAL A 232 -11.48 9.80 -18.51
N SER A 233 -11.08 11.06 -18.28
CA SER A 233 -9.77 11.39 -17.71
C SER A 233 -9.90 11.43 -16.19
N CYS A 234 -9.08 10.64 -15.50
CA CYS A 234 -9.14 10.51 -14.05
C CYS A 234 -7.77 10.73 -13.42
N LEU A 235 -7.77 11.15 -12.16
CA LEU A 235 -6.60 11.11 -11.29
C LEU A 235 -6.72 9.88 -10.40
N TYR A 236 -5.76 8.97 -10.50
CA TYR A 236 -5.52 8.02 -9.43
C TYR A 236 -4.91 8.80 -8.26
N VAL A 237 -5.71 8.95 -7.20
CA VAL A 237 -5.28 9.61 -5.97
C VAL A 237 -4.99 8.52 -4.94
N PRO A 238 -3.75 8.04 -4.82
CA PRO A 238 -3.35 7.41 -3.58
C PRO A 238 -3.54 8.49 -2.50
N LEU A 239 -4.33 8.26 -1.45
CA LEU A 239 -4.67 9.35 -0.48
C LEU A 239 -3.46 9.80 0.38
N ASP A 240 -2.24 9.47 -0.04
CA ASP A 240 -0.98 10.05 0.44
C ASP A 240 -0.40 11.02 -0.60
N LYS A 241 -0.17 12.27 -0.17
CA LYS A 241 0.32 13.40 -0.99
C LYS A 241 1.76 13.22 -1.51
N LYS A 242 2.40 12.09 -1.21
CA LYS A 242 3.79 11.77 -1.60
C LYS A 242 3.88 11.04 -2.93
N LEU A 243 2.80 10.39 -3.38
CA LEU A 243 2.74 9.82 -4.71
C LEU A 243 2.08 10.87 -5.61
N ASP A 244 2.81 11.31 -6.62
CA ASP A 244 2.26 12.24 -7.61
C ASP A 244 0.98 11.63 -8.21
N PRO A 245 -0.11 12.39 -8.29
CA PRO A 245 -1.35 11.88 -8.84
C PRO A 245 -1.13 11.47 -10.29
N VAL A 246 -1.55 10.26 -10.62
CA VAL A 246 -1.34 9.69 -11.97
C VAL A 246 -2.60 9.94 -12.78
N ILE A 247 -2.43 10.58 -13.93
CA ILE A 247 -3.52 10.72 -14.88
C ILE A 247 -3.71 9.37 -15.58
N VAL A 248 -4.92 8.84 -15.49
CA VAL A 248 -5.35 7.59 -16.11
C VAL A 248 -6.53 7.91 -17.03
N ASN A 249 -6.49 7.39 -18.26
CA ASN A 249 -7.59 7.56 -19.19
C ASN A 249 -8.35 6.24 -19.31
N TYR A 250 -9.66 6.32 -19.15
CA TYR A 250 -10.58 5.22 -19.39
C TYR A 250 -11.36 5.48 -20.68
N TYR A 251 -11.61 4.44 -21.45
CA TYR A 251 -12.33 4.54 -22.72
C TYR A 251 -13.57 3.65 -22.69
N SER A 252 -14.70 4.15 -23.22
CA SER A 252 -16.00 3.48 -23.13
C SER A 252 -16.91 3.82 -24.32
N ASN A 253 -17.85 2.92 -24.62
CA ASN A 253 -18.99 3.17 -25.50
C ASN A 253 -20.32 3.26 -24.73
N ASN A 254 -20.29 3.08 -23.40
CA ASN A 254 -21.47 3.17 -22.56
C ASN A 254 -21.77 4.64 -22.20
N ASP A 255 -22.95 5.13 -22.61
CA ASP A 255 -23.44 6.50 -22.33
C ASP A 255 -23.57 6.80 -20.82
N GLU A 256 -23.65 5.79 -19.95
CA GLU A 256 -23.71 5.99 -18.50
C GLU A 256 -22.52 6.78 -17.95
N VAL A 257 -21.36 6.71 -18.62
CA VAL A 257 -20.15 7.45 -18.22
C VAL A 257 -20.31 8.97 -18.34
N ILE A 258 -21.26 9.46 -19.14
CA ILE A 258 -21.61 10.89 -19.22
C ILE A 258 -22.09 11.41 -17.86
N GLY A 259 -22.69 10.53 -17.04
CA GLY A 259 -23.16 10.87 -15.69
C GLY A 259 -22.04 11.03 -14.67
N PHE A 260 -20.79 10.73 -15.00
CA PHE A 260 -19.66 10.90 -14.08
C PHE A 260 -19.33 12.39 -13.90
N ASN A 261 -19.59 12.89 -12.70
CA ASN A 261 -19.31 14.28 -12.36
C ASN A 261 -17.81 14.51 -12.17
N PRO A 262 -17.24 15.61 -12.71
CA PRO A 262 -15.90 16.07 -12.33
C PRO A 262 -15.78 16.21 -10.81
N ASP A 263 -14.59 15.94 -10.28
CA ASP A 263 -14.24 15.94 -8.85
C ASP A 263 -14.97 14.88 -8.00
N SER A 264 -15.68 13.93 -8.63
CA SER A 264 -16.28 12.79 -7.92
C SER A 264 -15.31 11.60 -7.86
N LEU A 265 -15.34 10.89 -6.73
CA LEU A 265 -14.67 9.60 -6.60
C LEU A 265 -15.58 8.50 -7.12
N VAL A 266 -15.11 7.78 -8.13
CA VAL A 266 -15.80 6.66 -8.76
C VAL A 266 -14.93 5.41 -8.71
N GLU A 267 -15.58 4.25 -8.64
CA GLU A 267 -14.93 2.95 -8.80
C GLU A 267 -15.21 2.46 -10.22
N ILE A 268 -14.15 2.30 -11.01
CA ILE A 268 -14.23 1.89 -12.42
C ILE A 268 -13.64 0.50 -12.55
N LYS A 269 -14.41 -0.42 -13.15
CA LYS A 269 -13.92 -1.71 -13.62
C LYS A 269 -13.52 -1.59 -15.07
N GLY A 270 -12.39 -2.16 -15.44
CA GLY A 270 -11.90 -2.08 -16.79
C GLY A 270 -10.82 -3.10 -17.11
N LYS A 271 -10.50 -3.24 -18.38
CA LYS A 271 -9.40 -4.08 -18.88
C LYS A 271 -8.24 -3.20 -19.29
N ILE A 272 -7.03 -3.56 -18.85
CA ILE A 272 -5.82 -2.85 -19.25
C ILE A 272 -5.64 -3.02 -20.76
N SER A 273 -5.77 -1.94 -21.52
CA SER A 273 -5.63 -2.00 -22.98
C SER A 273 -4.25 -1.55 -23.46
N LYS A 274 -3.58 -0.63 -22.74
CA LYS A 274 -2.25 -0.18 -23.14
C LYS A 274 -1.37 0.29 -21.99
N ILE A 275 -0.18 -0.31 -21.92
CA ILE A 275 0.92 0.13 -21.07
C ILE A 275 1.98 0.76 -21.96
N ASN A 276 2.19 2.07 -21.82
CA ASN A 276 3.16 2.80 -22.62
C ASN A 276 4.37 3.21 -21.79
N PHE A 277 5.51 3.32 -22.45
CA PHE A 277 6.65 4.03 -21.90
C PHE A 277 6.51 5.51 -22.21
N ASP A 278 6.52 6.35 -21.18
CA ASP A 278 6.58 7.80 -21.32
C ASP A 278 8.05 8.23 -21.32
N GLU A 279 8.53 8.66 -22.49
CA GLU A 279 9.91 9.07 -22.69
C GLU A 279 10.29 10.34 -21.92
N TYR A 280 9.33 11.21 -21.61
CA TYR A 280 9.56 12.46 -20.90
C TYR A 280 9.77 12.22 -19.40
N SER A 281 8.87 11.45 -18.79
CA SER A 281 9.00 11.08 -17.37
C SER A 281 9.90 9.87 -17.15
N MET A 282 10.35 9.21 -18.22
CA MET A 282 11.23 8.04 -18.20
C MET A 282 10.62 6.84 -17.43
N THR A 283 9.29 6.75 -17.36
CA THR A 283 8.54 5.73 -16.60
C THR A 283 7.55 4.99 -17.50
N TYR A 284 7.15 3.78 -17.10
CA TYR A 284 5.98 3.14 -17.71
C TYR A 284 4.71 3.75 -17.13
N LYS A 285 3.63 3.82 -17.91
CA LYS A 285 2.33 4.32 -17.47
C LYS A 285 1.23 3.45 -18.07
N ILE A 286 0.27 3.07 -17.24
CA ILE A 286 -1.01 2.57 -17.74
C ILE A 286 -1.71 3.77 -18.38
N SER A 287 -1.78 3.76 -19.70
CA SER A 287 -2.20 4.92 -20.48
C SER A 287 -3.64 4.83 -20.96
N SER A 288 -4.16 3.61 -21.05
CA SER A 288 -5.56 3.33 -21.38
C SER A 288 -6.05 2.08 -20.66
N ILE A 289 -7.28 2.18 -20.16
CA ILE A 289 -8.07 1.09 -19.61
C ILE A 289 -9.43 1.14 -20.32
N ASP A 290 -9.87 0.01 -20.85
CA ASP A 290 -11.19 -0.11 -21.47
C ASP A 290 -12.21 -0.40 -20.38
N ILE A 291 -13.26 0.40 -20.24
CA ILE A 291 -14.27 0.15 -19.20
C ILE A 291 -14.98 -1.17 -19.50
N GLU A 292 -15.12 -2.02 -18.49
CA GLU A 292 -15.94 -3.23 -18.60
C GLU A 292 -17.41 -2.85 -18.47
N GLU A 293 -18.19 -3.17 -19.51
CA GLU A 293 -19.64 -2.96 -19.60
C GLU A 293 -20.43 -4.01 -18.81
#